data_AF-A0A392R7F0-F1
#
_entry.id   AF-A0A392R7F0-F1
#
_cell.length_a   1.000
_cell.length_b   1.000
_cell.length_c   1.000
_cell.angle_alpha   90.00
_cell.angle_beta   90.00
_cell.angle_gamma   90.00
#
_symmetry.space_group_name_H-M   'P 1'
#
loop_
_entity.id
_entity.type
_entity.pdbx_description
1 polymer ?
#
loop_
_entity_poly.entity_id
_entity_poly.type
_entity_poly.pdbx_seq_one_letter_code
_entity_poly.pdbx_strand_id
1 'polypeptide(L)'
;MTSKLPKDRTSVVTILRDPVHRVFSTYEFSMEVAARFLVHPNLTSATKMAFRLRSKAKGVSTLDIWPWKYLVPWMREDLFAR
;
A
#
# COMPACT_ATOMS: atom_id res chain seq x y z
N MET A 1 -21.84 20.24 -3.14
CA MET A 1 -22.15 19.43 -4.34
C MET A 1 -20.87 19.21 -5.12
N THR A 2 -20.31 18.00 -5.13
CA THR A 2 -19.18 17.67 -6.01
C THR A 2 -19.73 17.40 -7.41
N SER A 3 -19.59 18.39 -8.29
CA SER A 3 -19.80 18.24 -9.74
C SER A 3 -18.98 17.05 -10.24
N LYS A 4 -19.64 16.03 -10.79
CA LYS A 4 -18.94 14.92 -11.46
C LYS A 4 -18.31 15.47 -12.73
N LEU A 5 -17.01 15.28 -12.88
CA LEU A 5 -16.26 15.71 -14.06
C LEU A 5 -16.88 15.13 -15.35
N PRO A 6 -16.97 15.91 -16.45
CA PRO A 6 -17.59 15.46 -17.69
C PRO A 6 -16.89 14.22 -18.24
N LYS A 7 -17.67 13.19 -18.59
CA LYS A 7 -17.15 11.89 -19.08
C LYS A 7 -16.31 12.01 -20.36
N ASP A 8 -16.53 13.06 -21.14
CA ASP A 8 -15.87 13.32 -22.43
C ASP A 8 -14.51 14.03 -22.29
N ARG A 9 -14.12 14.44 -21.08
CA ARG A 9 -12.84 15.11 -20.81
C ARG A 9 -12.19 14.47 -19.60
N THR A 10 -11.29 13.52 -19.85
CA THR A 10 -10.45 12.91 -18.81
C THR A 10 -9.56 14.00 -18.21
N SER A 11 -9.89 14.53 -17.04
CA SER A 11 -9.04 15.50 -16.35
C SER A 11 -7.92 14.76 -15.62
N VAL A 12 -6.68 14.88 -16.10
CA VAL A 12 -5.50 14.36 -15.40
C VAL A 12 -5.06 15.40 -14.38
N VAL A 13 -5.15 15.07 -13.10
CA VAL A 13 -4.60 15.89 -12.01
C VAL A 13 -3.22 15.34 -11.67
N THR A 14 -2.19 16.13 -11.90
CA THR A 14 -0.81 15.80 -11.48
C THR A 14 -0.46 16.64 -10.27
N ILE A 15 -0.21 15.99 -9.13
CA ILE A 15 0.27 16.66 -7.92
C ILE A 15 1.81 16.61 -7.95
N LEU A 16 2.45 17.75 -8.20
CA LEU A 16 3.90 17.90 -8.05
C LEU A 16 4.23 18.01 -6.55
N ARG A 17 5.11 17.13 -6.08
CA ARG A 17 5.66 17.14 -4.73
C ARG A 17 7.17 17.07 -4.82
N ASP A 18 7.85 17.52 -3.78
CA ASP A 18 9.29 17.28 -3.64
C ASP A 18 9.58 15.76 -3.75
N PRO A 19 10.47 15.35 -4.68
CA PRO A 19 10.67 13.94 -4.98
C PRO A 19 11.35 13.20 -3.84
N VAL A 20 12.25 13.86 -3.10
CA VAL A 20 13.00 13.26 -2.00
C VAL A 20 12.05 12.95 -0.84
N HIS A 21 11.25 13.93 -0.43
CA HIS A 21 10.22 13.72 0.58
C HIS A 21 9.21 12.63 0.17
N ARG A 22 8.82 12.58 -1.11
CA ARG A 22 7.92 11.54 -1.60
C ARG A 22 8.51 10.14 -1.46
N VAL A 23 9.78 9.96 -1.76
CA VAL A 23 10.47 8.67 -1.61
C VAL A 23 10.53 8.27 -0.14
N PHE A 24 10.96 9.18 0.75
CA PHE A 24 11.04 8.89 2.18
C PHE A 24 9.68 8.54 2.78
N SER A 25 8.63 9.34 2.54
CA SER A 25 7.30 9.04 3.05
C SER A 25 6.75 7.72 2.51
N THR A 26 7.04 7.39 1.25
CA THR A 26 6.62 6.11 0.67
C THR A 26 7.32 4.94 1.36
N TYR A 27 8.62 5.07 1.63
CA TYR A 27 9.41 4.06 2.34
C TYR A 27 8.92 3.88 3.78
N GLU A 28 8.81 4.96 4.55
CA GLU A 28 8.37 4.96 5.96
C GLU A 28 7.00 4.32 6.11
N PHE A 29 6.04 4.73 5.28
CA PHE A 29 4.70 4.16 5.30
C PHE A 29 4.69 2.68 4.93
N SER A 30 5.51 2.26 3.95
CA SER A 30 5.60 0.85 3.57
C SER A 30 6.14 0.01 4.73
N MET A 31 7.15 0.51 5.44
CA MET A 31 7.73 -0.14 6.62
C MET A 31 6.72 -0.24 7.76
N GLU A 32 5.99 0.84 8.04
CA GLU A 32 4.96 0.86 9.08
C GLU A 32 3.88 -0.20 8.78
N VAL A 33 3.39 -0.26 7.54
CA VAL A 33 2.37 -1.24 7.14
C VAL A 33 2.92 -2.66 7.19
N ALA A 34 4.17 -2.88 6.78
CA ALA A 34 4.81 -4.20 6.86
C ALA A 34 4.98 -4.67 8.31
N ALA A 35 5.37 -3.77 9.23
CA ALA A 35 5.57 -4.08 10.64
C ALA A 35 4.29 -4.55 11.34
N ARG A 36 3.10 -4.11 10.89
CA ARG A 36 1.81 -4.60 11.42
C ARG A 36 1.63 -6.11 11.25
N PHE A 37 2.32 -6.74 10.31
CA PHE A 37 2.28 -8.19 10.10
C PHE A 37 3.15 -8.98 11.09
N LEU A 38 4.03 -8.32 11.85
CA LEU A 38 4.86 -8.98 12.87
C LEU A 38 4.05 -9.51 14.07
N VAL A 39 2.77 -9.15 14.17
CA VAL A 39 1.84 -9.81 15.09
C VAL A 39 1.65 -11.29 14.77
N HIS A 40 2.00 -11.72 13.55
CA HIS A 40 1.92 -13.11 13.11
C HIS A 40 3.24 -13.85 13.36
N PRO A 41 3.17 -15.14 13.77
CA PRO A 41 4.35 -15.89 14.20
C PRO A 41 5.33 -16.24 13.08
N ASN A 42 4.88 -16.20 11.82
CA ASN A 42 5.71 -16.49 10.66
C ASN A 42 5.17 -15.82 9.39
N LEU A 43 6.03 -15.73 8.38
CA LEU A 43 5.72 -15.12 7.09
C LEU A 43 4.53 -15.79 6.37
N THR A 44 4.39 -17.11 6.49
CA THR A 44 3.28 -17.86 5.88
C THR A 44 1.93 -17.45 6.47
N SER A 45 1.85 -17.30 7.80
CA SER A 45 0.66 -16.83 8.50
C SER A 45 0.32 -15.39 8.11
N ALA A 46 1.33 -14.51 8.08
CA ALA A 46 1.19 -13.12 7.64
C ALA A 46 0.69 -13.00 6.20
N THR A 47 1.20 -13.85 5.29
CA THR A 47 0.82 -13.85 3.88
C THR A 47 -0.61 -14.33 3.68
N LYS A 48 -1.02 -15.40 4.39
CA LYS A 48 -2.42 -15.86 4.40
C LYS A 48 -3.37 -14.81 4.96
N MET A 49 -2.96 -14.05 5.98
CA MET A 49 -3.77 -12.96 6.52
C MET A 49 -3.89 -11.80 5.52
N ALA A 50 -2.79 -11.40 4.87
CA ALA A 50 -2.79 -10.37 3.84
C ALA A 50 -3.76 -10.69 2.69
N PHE A 51 -3.78 -11.94 2.23
CA PHE A 51 -4.70 -12.39 1.19
C PHE A 51 -6.17 -12.32 1.65
N ARG A 52 -6.45 -12.74 2.89
CA ARG A 52 -7.80 -12.62 3.48
C ARG A 52 -8.25 -11.17 3.64
N LEU A 53 -7.36 -10.25 4.03
CA LEU A 53 -7.68 -8.82 4.10
C LEU A 53 -8.07 -8.27 2.73
N ARG A 54 -7.32 -8.66 1.70
CA ARG A 54 -7.58 -8.28 0.31
C ARG A 54 -8.92 -8.78 -0.20
N SER A 55 -9.30 -10.02 0.13
CA SER A 55 -10.56 -10.61 -0.31
C SER A 55 -11.78 -10.09 0.46
N LYS A 56 -11.61 -9.62 1.71
CA LYS A 56 -12.70 -9.19 2.59
C LYS A 56 -12.98 -7.69 2.51
N ALA A 57 -12.03 -6.90 2.01
CA ALA A 57 -12.20 -5.48 1.82
C ALA A 57 -13.18 -5.22 0.66
N LYS A 58 -14.36 -4.64 0.96
CA LYS A 58 -15.24 -4.05 -0.06
C LYS A 58 -14.63 -2.81 -0.75
N GLY A 59 -13.41 -2.42 -0.36
CA GLY A 59 -12.66 -1.27 -0.88
C GLY A 59 -11.21 -1.63 -1.20
N VAL A 60 -10.46 -0.66 -1.75
CA VAL A 60 -9.07 -0.85 -2.16
C VAL A 60 -8.16 -0.89 -0.93
N SER A 61 -7.41 -2.00 -0.73
CA SER A 61 -6.42 -2.11 0.34
C SER A 61 -5.14 -1.36 -0.02
N THR A 62 -4.35 -0.95 0.98
CA THR A 62 -2.97 -0.47 0.75
C THR A 62 -2.15 -1.46 -0.08
N LEU A 63 -2.39 -2.77 0.09
CA LEU A 63 -1.74 -3.84 -0.67
C LEU A 63 -2.16 -3.91 -2.14
N ASP A 64 -3.18 -3.16 -2.56
CA ASP A 64 -3.64 -3.08 -3.95
C ASP A 64 -3.09 -1.87 -4.70
N ILE A 65 -2.64 -0.85 -3.97
CA ILE A 65 -2.33 0.48 -4.51
C ILE A 65 -0.86 0.56 -4.88
N TRP A 66 -0.56 1.15 -6.03
CA TRP A 66 0.82 1.49 -6.38
C TRP A 66 1.32 2.68 -5.54
N PRO A 67 2.56 2.64 -4.99
CA PRO A 67 3.58 1.61 -5.15
C PRO A 67 3.55 0.51 -4.08
N TRP A 68 2.72 0.64 -3.05
CA TRP A 68 2.73 -0.19 -1.84
C TRP A 68 2.41 -1.67 -2.07
N LYS A 69 1.65 -1.98 -3.12
CA LYS A 69 1.44 -3.35 -3.60
C LYS A 69 2.74 -4.16 -3.73
N TYR A 70 3.85 -3.50 -4.07
CA TYR A 70 5.15 -4.13 -4.23
C TYR A 70 6.05 -3.93 -3.02
N LEU A 71 6.05 -2.72 -2.45
CA LEU A 71 6.94 -2.38 -1.35
C LEU A 71 6.58 -3.09 -0.04
N VAL A 72 5.30 -3.18 0.30
CA VAL A 72 4.87 -3.77 1.58
C VAL A 72 5.19 -5.27 1.65
N PRO A 73 4.93 -6.10 0.61
CA PRO A 73 5.36 -7.50 0.63
C PRO A 73 6.87 -7.66 0.76
N TRP A 74 7.66 -6.87 0.04
CA TRP A 74 9.13 -6.94 0.08
C TRP A 74 9.68 -6.59 1.47
N MET A 75 9.21 -5.50 2.08
CA MET A 75 9.63 -5.11 3.42
C MET A 75 9.19 -6.10 4.49
N ARG A 76 8.01 -6.70 4.33
CA ARG A 76 7.55 -7.75 5.22
C ARG A 76 8.49 -8.96 5.15
N GLU A 77 8.89 -9.37 3.96
CA GLU A 77 9.86 -10.46 3.78
C GLU A 77 11.20 -10.14 4.46
N ASP A 78 11.73 -8.92 4.30
CA ASP A 78 12.94 -8.46 4.99
C ASP A 78 12.79 -8.50 6.52
N LEU A 79 11.65 -8.02 7.04
CA LEU A 79 11.38 -7.99 8.48
C LEU A 79 11.30 -9.40 9.11
N PHE A 80 10.77 -10.39 8.39
CA PHE A 80 10.71 -11.78 8.87
C PHE A 80 12.03 -12.55 8.66
N ALA A 81 12.97 -12.01 7.90
CA ALA A 81 14.31 -12.58 7.70
C ALA A 81 15.32 -12.14 8.77
N ARG A 82 14.93 -11.20 9.64
CA ARG A 82 15.73 -10.69 10.77
C ARG A 82 15.37 -11.42 12.06
#